data_AF-R7BMP2-F1
#
_entry.id   AF-R7BMP2-F1
#
_cell.length_a   1.000
_cell.length_b   1.000
_cell.length_c   1.000
_cell.angle_alpha   90.00
_cell.angle_beta   90.00
_cell.angle_gamma   90.00
#
_symmetry.space_group_name_H-M   'P 1'
#
loop_
_entity.id
_entity.type
_entity.pdbx_description
1 polymer ?
#
loop_
_entity_poly.entity_id
_entity_poly.type
_entity_poly.pdbx_seq_one_letter_code
_entity_poly.pdbx_strand_id
1 'polypeptide(L)'
;MFNRFEQFTTAISQIYKSVQKIKTNEVNSYGLKANHVMILFQLKKHEDGLTPSQLRGLCDVDKAAISRAVKELTSQGFIRNADFDGRKYRVPIVLTDEGEQAALHIEEAIKHAVEIGGAGLTDRQRAEFYHSLLLIARNLEGYTEC
;
A
#
# COMPACT_ATOMS: atom_id res chain seq x y z
N MET A 1 -12.60 19.78 23.63
CA MET A 1 -11.98 18.42 23.65
C MET A 1 -12.72 17.46 22.71
N PHE A 2 -14.04 17.28 22.87
CA PHE A 2 -14.87 16.47 21.96
C PHE A 2 -14.81 16.92 20.48
N ASN A 3 -14.89 18.24 20.21
CA ASN A 3 -14.83 18.76 18.84
C ASN A 3 -13.48 18.46 18.13
N ARG A 4 -12.35 18.46 18.87
CA ARG A 4 -11.04 18.09 18.30
C ARG A 4 -10.95 16.61 17.97
N PHE A 5 -11.51 15.73 18.81
CA PHE A 5 -11.54 14.29 18.55
C PHE A 5 -12.46 13.95 17.37
N GLU A 6 -13.65 14.55 17.31
CA GLU A 6 -14.61 14.37 16.22
C GLU A 6 -14.04 14.85 14.89
N GLN A 7 -13.45 16.06 14.85
CA GLN A 7 -12.83 16.59 13.65
C GLN A 7 -11.65 15.71 13.20
N PHE A 8 -10.81 15.28 14.15
CA PHE A 8 -9.65 14.43 13.87
C PHE A 8 -10.06 13.07 13.29
N THR A 9 -10.95 12.35 13.96
CA THR A 9 -11.41 11.02 13.52
C THR A 9 -12.18 11.09 12.21
N THR A 10 -13.02 12.11 12.02
CA THR A 10 -13.78 12.32 10.78
C THR A 10 -12.86 12.62 9.61
N ALA A 11 -11.88 13.52 9.77
CA ALA A 11 -10.94 13.88 8.72
C ALA A 11 -10.09 12.67 8.28
N ILE A 12 -9.55 11.90 9.25
CA ILE A 12 -8.80 10.68 8.95
C ILE A 12 -9.67 9.66 8.21
N SER A 13 -10.92 9.46 8.66
CA SER A 13 -11.85 8.55 7.99
C SER A 13 -12.18 8.99 6.56
N GLN A 14 -12.39 10.28 6.33
CA GLN A 14 -12.66 10.84 5.00
C GLN A 14 -11.47 10.66 4.06
N ILE A 15 -10.25 10.95 4.52
CA ILE A 15 -9.02 10.74 3.75
C ILE A 15 -8.86 9.24 3.44
N TYR A 16 -8.99 8.37 4.44
CA TYR A 16 -8.88 6.92 4.25
C TYR A 16 -9.87 6.37 3.23
N LYS A 17 -11.16 6.76 3.33
CA LYS A 17 -12.19 6.36 2.36
C LYS A 17 -11.88 6.84 0.94
N SER A 18 -11.39 8.07 0.81
CA SER A 18 -11.02 8.65 -0.48
C SER A 18 -9.86 7.87 -1.11
N VAL A 19 -8.80 7.61 -0.33
CA VAL A 19 -7.66 6.78 -0.75
C VAL A 19 -8.11 5.38 -1.15
N GLN A 20 -9.00 4.76 -0.37
CA GLN A 20 -9.51 3.42 -0.67
C GLN A 20 -10.32 3.39 -1.97
N LYS A 21 -11.12 4.44 -2.23
CA LYS A 21 -11.90 4.56 -3.46
C LYS A 21 -11.00 4.75 -4.68
N ILE A 22 -9.96 5.58 -4.57
CA ILE A 22 -8.93 5.74 -5.60
C ILE A 22 -8.28 4.39 -5.87
N LYS A 23 -7.68 3.75 -4.85
CA LYS A 23 -7.06 2.42 -4.97
C LYS A 23 -7.95 1.39 -5.66
N THR A 24 -9.25 1.39 -5.36
CA THR A 24 -10.21 0.47 -5.98
C THR A 24 -10.40 0.79 -7.47
N ASN A 25 -10.62 2.06 -7.79
CA ASN A 25 -10.85 2.50 -9.17
C ASN A 25 -9.66 2.18 -10.09
N GLU A 26 -8.43 2.41 -9.64
CA GLU A 26 -7.23 2.23 -10.45
C GLU A 26 -6.95 0.77 -10.82
N VAL A 27 -7.47 -0.18 -10.05
CA VAL A 27 -7.17 -1.60 -10.23
C VAL A 27 -8.38 -2.44 -10.62
N ASN A 28 -9.58 -1.85 -10.63
CA ASN A 28 -10.81 -2.51 -11.05
C ASN A 28 -10.74 -3.02 -12.49
N SER A 29 -10.08 -2.29 -13.39
CA SER A 29 -9.88 -2.69 -14.80
C SER A 29 -9.08 -4.00 -14.94
N TYR A 30 -8.24 -4.32 -13.94
CA TYR A 30 -7.45 -5.55 -13.87
C TYR A 30 -8.14 -6.67 -13.08
N GLY A 31 -9.39 -6.47 -12.60
CA GLY A 31 -10.09 -7.42 -11.73
C GLY A 31 -9.50 -7.52 -10.31
N LEU A 32 -8.64 -6.58 -9.95
CA LEU A 32 -7.93 -6.54 -8.68
C LEU A 32 -8.70 -5.77 -7.62
N LYS A 33 -8.25 -5.90 -6.37
CA LYS A 33 -8.81 -5.23 -5.19
C LYS A 33 -7.82 -4.21 -4.66
N ALA A 34 -8.31 -3.21 -3.94
CA ALA A 34 -7.47 -2.15 -3.36
C ALA A 34 -6.36 -2.64 -2.40
N ASN A 35 -6.51 -3.82 -1.78
CA ASN A 35 -5.46 -4.42 -0.95
C ASN A 35 -4.31 -5.03 -1.79
N HIS A 36 -4.50 -5.24 -3.09
CA HIS A 36 -3.44 -5.68 -4.01
C HIS A 36 -2.53 -4.51 -4.45
N VAL A 37 -3.04 -3.29 -4.45
CA VAL A 37 -2.32 -2.07 -4.88
C VAL A 37 -0.97 -1.93 -4.18
N MET A 38 -0.97 -2.06 -2.85
CA MET A 38 0.26 -1.87 -2.07
C MET A 38 1.28 -2.99 -2.36
N ILE A 39 0.84 -4.22 -2.62
CA ILE A 39 1.73 -5.32 -2.95
C ILE A 39 2.41 -5.09 -4.29
N LEU A 40 1.64 -4.74 -5.33
CA LEU A 40 2.17 -4.46 -6.66
C LEU A 40 3.11 -3.25 -6.65
N PHE A 41 2.74 -2.19 -5.92
CA PHE A 41 3.59 -1.01 -5.74
C PHE A 41 4.94 -1.35 -5.06
N GLN A 42 4.93 -2.14 -3.98
CA GLN A 42 6.17 -2.53 -3.31
C GLN A 42 7.02 -3.46 -4.18
N LEU A 43 6.42 -4.39 -4.91
CA LEU A 43 7.16 -5.25 -5.84
C LEU A 43 7.78 -4.47 -7.00
N LYS A 44 7.07 -3.48 -7.55
CA LYS A 44 7.62 -2.58 -8.58
C LYS A 44 8.79 -1.75 -8.08
N LYS A 45 8.75 -1.30 -6.82
CA LYS A 45 9.85 -0.57 -6.17
C LYS A 45 11.08 -1.46 -5.91
N HIS A 46 10.89 -2.77 -5.80
CA HIS A 46 11.92 -3.73 -5.42
C HIS A 46 12.07 -4.80 -6.52
N GLU A 47 12.82 -4.48 -7.59
CA GLU A 47 12.97 -5.33 -8.79
C GLU A 47 13.53 -6.73 -8.49
N ASP A 48 14.38 -6.87 -7.47
CA ASP A 48 14.90 -8.17 -6.98
C ASP A 48 13.82 -9.06 -6.32
N GLY A 49 12.62 -8.52 -6.15
CA GLY A 49 11.49 -9.15 -5.48
C GLY A 49 11.51 -9.03 -3.96
N LEU A 50 10.42 -9.46 -3.35
CA LEU A 50 10.23 -9.41 -1.90
C LEU A 50 9.73 -10.75 -1.36
N THR A 51 10.27 -11.16 -0.22
CA THR A 51 9.72 -12.31 0.52
C THR A 51 8.33 -11.95 1.09
N PRO A 52 7.46 -12.95 1.35
CA PRO A 52 6.18 -12.71 2.01
C PRO A 52 6.29 -11.96 3.36
N SER A 53 7.38 -12.19 4.11
CA SER A 53 7.66 -11.48 5.35
C SER A 53 8.00 -10.01 5.15
N GLN A 54 8.73 -9.66 4.09
CA GLN A 54 9.04 -8.28 3.76
C GLN A 54 7.78 -7.55 3.27
N LEU A 55 6.99 -8.19 2.40
CA LEU A 55 5.71 -7.63 1.94
C LEU A 55 4.76 -7.34 3.10
N ARG A 56 4.66 -8.25 4.07
CA ARG A 56 3.84 -8.04 5.28
C ARG A 56 4.26 -6.77 6.02
N GLY A 57 5.56 -6.57 6.24
CA GLY A 57 6.08 -5.41 6.96
C GLY A 57 5.91 -4.10 6.18
N LEU A 58 6.11 -4.12 4.86
CA LEU A 58 6.00 -2.93 4.01
C LEU A 58 4.55 -2.53 3.73
N CYS A 59 3.63 -3.48 3.70
CA CYS A 59 2.21 -3.22 3.44
C CYS A 59 1.40 -2.93 4.71
N ASP A 60 1.99 -3.11 5.90
CA ASP A 60 1.33 -3.01 7.21
C ASP A 60 0.00 -3.80 7.27
N VAL A 61 0.05 -5.06 6.86
CA VAL A 61 -1.11 -5.97 6.86
C VAL A 61 -0.82 -7.24 7.66
N ASP A 62 -1.86 -7.86 8.20
CA ASP A 62 -1.71 -9.11 8.92
C ASP A 62 -1.27 -10.28 8.01
N LYS A 63 -0.77 -11.35 8.64
CA LYS A 63 -0.24 -12.53 7.95
C LYS A 63 -1.29 -13.25 7.08
N ALA A 64 -2.55 -13.28 7.51
CA ALA A 64 -3.61 -13.96 6.76
C ALA A 64 -4.03 -13.12 5.55
N ALA A 65 -4.08 -11.80 5.68
CA ALA A 65 -4.36 -10.87 4.60
C ALA A 65 -3.29 -10.92 3.50
N ILE A 66 -2.00 -10.86 3.86
CA ILE A 66 -0.93 -10.94 2.86
C ILE A 66 -0.92 -12.29 2.14
N SER A 67 -1.13 -13.39 2.87
CA SER A 67 -1.15 -14.75 2.29
C SER A 67 -2.29 -14.90 1.27
N ARG A 68 -3.51 -14.44 1.61
CA ARG A 68 -4.65 -14.44 0.69
C ARG A 68 -4.38 -13.59 -0.54
N ALA A 69 -3.87 -12.38 -0.36
CA ALA A 69 -3.59 -11.45 -1.45
C ALA A 69 -2.53 -12.01 -2.41
N VAL A 70 -1.43 -12.57 -1.89
CA VAL A 70 -0.40 -13.23 -2.70
C VAL A 70 -0.97 -14.42 -3.48
N LYS A 71 -1.80 -15.25 -2.84
CA LYS A 71 -2.45 -16.38 -3.52
C LYS A 71 -3.36 -15.92 -4.66
N GLU A 72 -4.19 -14.90 -4.42
CA GLU A 72 -5.08 -14.32 -5.44
C GLU A 72 -4.27 -13.74 -6.61
N LEU A 73 -3.26 -12.91 -6.35
CA LEU A 73 -2.40 -12.32 -7.37
C LEU A 73 -1.63 -13.36 -8.19
N THR A 74 -1.15 -14.42 -7.54
CA THR A 74 -0.47 -15.53 -8.22
C THR A 74 -1.44 -16.27 -9.13
N SER A 75 -2.66 -16.56 -8.65
CA SER A 75 -3.67 -17.25 -9.45
C SER A 75 -4.18 -16.45 -10.65
N GLN A 76 -4.09 -15.12 -10.55
CA GLN A 76 -4.46 -14.18 -11.61
C GLN A 76 -3.27 -13.85 -12.55
N GLY A 77 -2.08 -14.37 -12.28
CA GLY A 77 -0.94 -14.21 -13.19
C GLY A 77 -0.14 -12.91 -13.03
N PHE A 78 -0.43 -12.07 -12.04
CA PHE A 78 0.29 -10.79 -11.83
C PHE A 78 1.62 -10.95 -11.09
N ILE A 79 1.79 -12.01 -10.30
CA ILE A 79 3.02 -12.27 -9.55
C ILE A 79 3.42 -13.73 -9.68
N ARG A 80 4.71 -13.98 -9.50
CA ARG A 80 5.29 -15.32 -9.42
C ARG A 80 6.38 -15.38 -8.37
N ASN A 81 6.70 -16.58 -7.92
CA ASN A 81 7.96 -16.78 -7.22
C ASN A 81 9.10 -16.64 -8.24
N ALA A 82 10.18 -15.97 -7.85
CA ALA A 82 11.43 -16.01 -8.60
C ALA A 82 11.90 -17.46 -8.76
N ASP A 83 12.56 -17.76 -9.87
CA ASP A 83 13.07 -19.11 -10.11
C ASP A 83 14.11 -19.45 -9.05
N PHE A 84 13.89 -20.52 -8.27
CA PHE A 84 14.76 -20.85 -7.14
C PHE A 84 14.95 -22.36 -6.93
N ASP A 85 16.22 -22.75 -6.82
CA ASP A 85 16.74 -24.11 -6.92
C ASP A 85 16.70 -24.89 -5.58
N GLY A 86 15.57 -24.83 -4.84
CA GLY A 86 15.29 -25.86 -3.82
C GLY A 86 14.84 -25.46 -2.41
N ARG A 87 14.46 -24.21 -2.10
CA ARG A 87 13.82 -23.86 -0.81
C ARG A 87 12.58 -22.98 -0.95
N LYS A 88 11.38 -23.61 -0.92
CA LYS A 88 10.05 -22.98 -1.10
C LYS A 88 9.68 -21.83 -0.14
N TYR A 89 10.34 -21.68 1.02
CA TYR A 89 9.83 -20.80 2.10
C TYR A 89 10.47 -19.40 2.17
N ARG A 90 11.43 -19.07 1.30
CA ARG A 90 12.12 -17.76 1.27
C ARG A 90 12.32 -17.23 -0.15
N VAL A 91 11.58 -17.77 -1.11
CA VAL A 91 11.70 -17.35 -2.49
C VAL A 91 11.11 -15.94 -2.63
N PRO A 92 11.85 -14.97 -3.20
CA PRO A 92 11.30 -13.67 -3.52
C PRO A 92 10.10 -13.81 -4.46
N ILE A 93 9.08 -13.00 -4.22
CA ILE A 93 7.98 -12.81 -5.15
C ILE A 93 8.40 -11.66 -6.07
N VAL A 94 8.19 -11.84 -7.36
CA VAL A 94 8.45 -10.85 -8.41
C VAL A 94 7.20 -10.63 -9.25
N LEU A 95 7.14 -9.48 -9.94
CA LEU A 95 6.10 -9.21 -10.93
C LEU A 95 6.29 -10.11 -12.15
N THR A 96 5.18 -10.49 -12.77
CA THR A 96 5.17 -10.98 -14.16
C THR A 96 5.11 -9.79 -15.11
N ASP A 97 5.17 -10.03 -16.42
CA ASP A 97 5.00 -8.96 -17.41
C ASP A 97 3.63 -8.26 -17.26
N GLU A 98 2.57 -9.03 -16.98
CA GLU A 98 1.23 -8.49 -16.71
C GLU A 98 1.18 -7.73 -15.38
N GLY A 99 1.86 -8.25 -14.35
CA GLY A 99 2.10 -7.57 -13.07
C GLY A 99 2.78 -6.22 -13.23
N GLU A 100 3.77 -6.16 -14.11
CA GLU A 100 4.57 -4.97 -14.40
C GLU A 100 3.72 -3.87 -15.03
N GLN A 101 2.89 -4.22 -16.02
CA GLN A 101 1.96 -3.27 -16.64
C GLN A 101 0.94 -2.73 -15.63
N ALA A 102 0.35 -3.61 -14.82
CA ALA A 102 -0.58 -3.20 -13.78
C ALA A 102 0.10 -2.31 -12.74
N ALA A 103 1.32 -2.63 -12.32
CA ALA A 103 2.06 -1.85 -11.33
C ALA A 103 2.50 -0.48 -11.85
N LEU A 104 2.87 -0.37 -13.14
CA LEU A 104 3.16 0.92 -13.77
C LEU A 104 1.94 1.83 -13.78
N HIS A 105 0.77 1.31 -14.19
CA HIS A 105 -0.48 2.07 -14.16
C HIS A 105 -0.82 2.54 -12.74
N ILE A 106 -0.68 1.65 -11.76
CA ILE A 106 -0.89 1.96 -10.34
C ILE A 106 0.07 3.05 -9.86
N GLU A 107 1.35 2.99 -10.25
CA GLU A 107 2.35 3.97 -9.84
C GLU A 107 1.99 5.37 -10.35
N GLU A 108 1.60 5.50 -11.62
CA GLU A 108 1.16 6.76 -12.22
C GLU A 108 -0.08 7.31 -11.52
N ALA A 109 -1.06 6.46 -11.25
CA ALA A 109 -2.28 6.88 -10.56
C ALA A 109 -2.03 7.31 -9.11
N ILE A 110 -1.12 6.63 -8.40
CA ILE A 110 -0.70 7.03 -7.05
C ILE A 110 0.00 8.39 -7.08
N LYS A 111 0.90 8.63 -8.04
CA LYS A 111 1.58 9.92 -8.21
C LYS A 111 0.55 11.04 -8.39
N HIS A 112 -0.39 10.86 -9.31
CA HIS A 112 -1.45 11.84 -9.57
C HIS A 112 -2.38 12.06 -8.36
N ALA A 113 -2.74 11.00 -7.65
CA ALA A 113 -3.56 11.09 -6.44
C ALA A 113 -2.87 11.87 -5.31
N VAL A 114 -1.56 11.68 -5.13
CA VAL A 114 -0.76 12.43 -4.14
C VAL A 114 -0.65 13.91 -4.53
N GLU A 115 -0.43 14.20 -5.82
CA GLU A 115 -0.36 15.56 -6.34
C GLU A 115 -1.69 16.32 -6.14
N ILE A 116 -2.82 15.72 -6.55
CA ILE A 116 -4.15 16.31 -6.35
C ILE A 116 -4.45 16.47 -4.86
N GLY A 117 -4.20 15.45 -4.04
CA GLY A 117 -4.46 15.48 -2.60
C GLY A 117 -3.65 16.55 -1.87
N GLY A 118 -2.46 16.90 -2.40
CA GLY A 118 -1.60 17.96 -1.87
C GLY A 118 -1.81 19.34 -2.51
N ALA A 119 -2.69 19.48 -3.50
CA ALA A 119 -2.89 20.74 -4.21
C ALA A 119 -3.25 21.89 -3.25
N GLY A 120 -2.60 23.04 -3.42
CA GLY A 120 -2.75 24.20 -2.54
C GLY A 120 -1.85 24.21 -1.29
N LEU A 121 -1.15 23.11 -0.99
CA LEU A 121 -0.09 23.09 0.02
C LEU A 121 1.24 23.53 -0.59
N THR A 122 2.02 24.27 0.19
CA THR A 122 3.45 24.49 -0.05
C THR A 122 4.26 23.26 0.36
N ASP A 123 5.50 23.13 -0.11
CA ASP A 123 6.38 22.02 0.28
C ASP A 123 6.68 22.00 1.79
N ARG A 124 6.76 23.18 2.40
CA ARG A 124 6.87 23.32 3.85
C ARG A 124 5.64 22.77 4.57
N GLN A 125 4.44 23.16 4.13
CA GLN A 125 3.20 22.66 4.74
C GLN A 125 3.05 21.15 4.56
N ARG A 126 3.46 20.59 3.41
CA ARG A 126 3.52 19.14 3.18
C ARG A 126 4.47 18.48 4.18
N ALA A 127 5.68 19.00 4.34
CA ALA A 127 6.66 18.44 5.28
C ALA A 127 6.16 18.48 6.73
N GLU A 128 5.59 19.60 7.18
CA GLU A 128 5.01 19.77 8.52
C GLU A 128 3.82 18.83 8.75
N PHE A 129 2.97 18.62 7.74
CA PHE A 129 1.86 17.67 7.79
C PHE A 129 2.36 16.23 7.98
N TYR A 130 3.29 15.76 7.15
CA TYR A 130 3.83 14.41 7.27
C TYR A 130 4.55 14.18 8.60
N HIS A 131 5.32 15.17 9.06
CA HIS A 131 5.96 15.11 10.38
C HIS A 131 4.92 14.92 11.50
N SER A 132 3.87 15.74 11.49
CA SER A 132 2.81 15.68 12.50
C SER A 132 2.02 14.37 12.42
N LEU A 133 1.69 13.91 11.21
CA LEU A 133 0.95 12.67 10.97
C LEU A 133 1.71 11.45 11.49
N LEU A 134 3.01 11.34 11.16
CA LEU A 134 3.85 10.23 11.60
C LEU A 134 4.09 10.25 13.11
N LEU A 135 4.24 11.43 13.70
CA LEU A 135 4.35 11.58 15.15
C LEU A 135 3.08 11.10 15.86
N ILE A 136 1.90 11.47 15.35
CA ILE A 136 0.62 11.02 15.90
C ILE A 136 0.49 9.49 15.77
N ALA A 137 0.80 8.91 14.61
CA ALA A 137 0.74 7.48 14.39
C ALA A 137 1.61 6.70 15.40
N ARG A 138 2.87 7.11 15.58
CA ARG A 138 3.79 6.51 16.56
C ARG A 138 3.27 6.61 18.00
N ASN A 139 2.71 7.76 18.37
CA ASN A 139 2.18 7.96 19.71
C ASN A 139 0.94 7.07 19.97
N LEU A 140 0.10 6.85 18.96
CA LEU A 140 -1.06 5.97 19.06
C LEU A 140 -0.68 4.50 19.15
N GLU A 141 0.30 4.05 18.37
CA GLU A 141 0.85 2.68 18.45
C GLU A 141 1.36 2.37 19.86
N GLY A 142 2.20 3.26 20.42
CA GLY A 142 2.69 3.11 21.78
C GLY A 142 1.61 3.14 22.87
N TYR A 143 0.46 3.76 22.61
CA TYR A 143 -0.69 3.73 23.52
C TYR A 143 -1.44 2.39 23.46
N THR A 144 -1.50 1.74 22.30
CA THR A 144 -2.20 0.45 22.10
C THR A 144 -1.38 -0.78 22.49
N GLU A 145 -0.05 -0.64 22.59
CA GLU A 145 0.85 -1.71 23.04
C GLU A 145 1.05 -1.74 24.57
N CYS A 146 0.50 -0.77 25.29
CA CYS A 146 0.42 -0.72 26.76
C CYS A 146 -0.86 -1.39 27.27
#